data_AF-A0A1G3B7C7-F1
#
_entry.id   AF-A0A1G3B7C7-F1
#
_cell.length_a   1.000
_cell.length_b   1.000
_cell.length_c   1.000
_cell.angle_alpha   90.00
_cell.angle_beta   90.00
_cell.angle_gamma   90.00
#
_symmetry.space_group_name_H-M   'P 1'
#
loop_
_entity.id
_entity.type
_entity.pdbx_description
1 polymer ?
#
loop_
_entity_poly.entity_id
_entity_poly.type
_entity_poly.pdbx_seq_one_letter_code
_entity_poly.pdbx_strand_id
1 'polypeptide(L)'
;MTTRRIFSILILFSLSLFSVSFTSNTLKAQTEQEPADNFQLQAYLTEEQALALVFPECDEIVADEFVMTPEEKSSLEKLLSRRLYEDGFRVYIGKKKGDIQGYAIITEEIGKFHPFTFIVGVNPDGKISNVAVLVYRESRGGEIAKKRFLYQFMGKSLI
;
A
#
# COMPACT_ATOMS: atom_id res chain seq x y z
N MET A 1 46.75 0.97 -56.08
CA MET A 1 46.48 -0.17 -55.18
C MET A 1 46.71 0.32 -53.75
N THR A 2 45.64 0.76 -53.06
CA THR A 2 44.88 -0.01 -52.02
C THR A 2 45.68 -0.15 -50.71
N THR A 3 45.30 0.29 -49.51
CA THR A 3 44.02 0.80 -48.96
C THR A 3 44.27 1.49 -47.59
N ARG A 4 43.55 2.60 -47.36
CA ARG A 4 43.11 3.29 -46.11
C ARG A 4 43.58 2.73 -44.75
N ARG A 5 44.24 3.48 -43.84
CA ARG A 5 43.81 4.64 -43.02
C ARG A 5 42.50 4.46 -42.23
N ILE A 6 42.60 4.63 -40.90
CA ILE A 6 41.58 4.96 -39.89
C ILE A 6 40.95 3.77 -39.16
N PHE A 7 41.44 3.50 -37.93
CA PHE A 7 40.71 2.78 -36.88
C PHE A 7 41.01 3.42 -35.51
N SER A 8 40.77 4.73 -35.44
CA SER A 8 40.60 5.46 -34.19
C SER A 8 39.19 6.05 -34.22
N ILE A 9 38.46 5.94 -33.11
CA ILE A 9 37.07 6.40 -32.87
C ILE A 9 35.99 5.40 -33.30
N LEU A 10 35.72 4.37 -32.48
CA LEU A 10 34.38 3.75 -32.40
C LEU A 10 34.14 2.92 -31.12
N ILE A 11 34.59 3.37 -29.95
CA ILE A 11 34.20 2.79 -28.64
C ILE A 11 33.83 3.92 -27.68
N LEU A 12 32.83 4.73 -28.06
CA LEU A 12 32.22 5.74 -27.19
C LEU A 12 30.73 5.95 -27.50
N PHE A 13 30.09 5.00 -28.20
CA PHE A 13 28.71 5.14 -28.69
C PHE A 13 27.79 3.96 -28.34
N SER A 14 28.10 3.19 -27.29
CA SER A 14 27.21 2.11 -26.81
C SER A 14 26.72 2.29 -25.36
N LEU A 15 27.12 3.34 -24.66
CA LEU A 15 26.70 3.57 -23.26
C LEU A 15 25.63 4.68 -23.07
N SER A 16 25.09 5.28 -24.14
CA SER A 16 24.05 6.32 -24.02
C SER A 16 22.63 5.84 -24.31
N LEU A 17 22.44 4.62 -24.82
CA LEU A 17 21.10 4.13 -25.23
C LEU A 17 20.36 3.38 -24.11
N PHE A 18 21.05 2.97 -23.05
CA PHE A 18 20.39 2.28 -21.92
C PHE A 18 19.70 3.26 -20.97
N SER A 19 20.19 4.50 -20.86
CA SER A 19 19.59 5.54 -20.01
C SER A 19 18.33 6.18 -20.62
N VAL A 20 18.20 6.22 -21.95
CA VAL A 20 17.02 6.82 -22.62
C VAL A 20 15.75 6.00 -22.39
N SER A 21 15.83 4.68 -22.37
CA SER A 21 14.65 3.82 -22.17
C SER A 21 14.11 3.90 -20.74
N PHE A 22 14.98 4.12 -19.76
CA PHE A 22 14.58 4.23 -18.35
C PHE A 22 13.92 5.59 -18.03
N THR A 23 14.45 6.69 -18.58
CA THR A 23 13.85 8.03 -18.40
C THR A 23 12.50 8.16 -19.10
N SER A 24 12.31 7.50 -20.25
CA SER A 24 11.07 7.52 -21.03
C SER A 24 9.86 6.99 -20.27
N ASN A 25 10.01 5.89 -19.54
CA ASN A 25 8.90 5.26 -18.82
C ASN A 25 8.49 6.06 -17.58
N THR A 26 9.47 6.67 -16.88
CA THR A 26 9.19 7.50 -15.71
C THR A 26 8.45 8.79 -16.09
N LEU A 27 8.82 9.43 -17.20
CA LEU A 27 8.13 10.63 -17.70
C LEU A 27 6.70 10.33 -18.20
N LYS A 28 6.49 9.17 -18.83
CA LYS A 28 5.16 8.72 -19.24
C LYS A 28 4.23 8.42 -18.05
N ALA A 29 4.75 7.82 -16.98
CA ALA A 29 3.96 7.57 -15.77
C ALA A 29 3.47 8.85 -15.10
N GLN A 30 4.26 9.94 -15.19
CA GLN A 30 3.91 11.25 -14.63
C GLN A 30 2.98 12.10 -15.52
N THR A 31 2.72 11.69 -16.77
CA THR A 31 1.88 12.42 -17.74
C THR A 31 0.64 11.66 -18.17
N GLU A 32 0.36 10.52 -17.53
CA GLU A 32 -0.81 9.71 -17.88
C GLU A 32 -2.08 10.36 -17.35
N GLN A 33 -2.84 10.97 -18.26
CA GLN A 33 -4.15 11.52 -17.96
C GLN A 33 -5.13 10.39 -17.61
N GLU A 34 -5.92 10.58 -16.56
CA GLU A 34 -6.93 9.60 -16.15
C GLU A 34 -7.98 9.38 -17.27
N PRO A 35 -8.28 8.12 -17.66
CA PRO A 35 -9.38 7.83 -18.57
C PRO A 35 -10.74 8.25 -18.00
N ALA A 36 -11.64 8.78 -18.84
CA ALA A 36 -12.94 9.29 -18.39
C ALA A 36 -13.85 8.22 -17.74
N ASP A 37 -13.66 6.95 -18.10
CA ASP A 37 -14.39 5.79 -17.58
C ASP A 37 -13.64 5.04 -16.47
N ASN A 38 -12.54 5.62 -15.96
CA ASN A 38 -11.70 4.96 -14.98
C ASN A 38 -12.34 4.86 -13.60
N PHE A 39 -13.12 5.85 -13.17
CA PHE A 39 -13.76 5.79 -11.85
C PHE A 39 -14.85 4.71 -11.84
N GLN A 40 -14.58 3.61 -11.15
CA GLN A 40 -15.53 2.51 -10.96
C GLN A 40 -15.47 2.03 -9.52
N LEU A 41 -16.60 2.13 -8.82
CA LEU A 41 -16.70 1.70 -7.43
C LEU A 41 -16.93 0.19 -7.36
N GLN A 42 -16.02 -0.50 -6.68
CA GLN A 42 -16.06 -1.93 -6.41
C GLN A 42 -16.04 -2.11 -4.89
N ALA A 43 -17.18 -2.45 -4.30
CA ALA A 43 -17.31 -2.73 -2.87
C ALA A 43 -17.17 -4.24 -2.63
N TYR A 44 -16.24 -4.63 -1.77
CA TYR A 44 -15.92 -6.01 -1.43
C TYR A 44 -16.44 -6.40 -0.05
N LEU A 45 -16.30 -5.50 0.94
CA LEU A 45 -16.68 -5.73 2.33
C LEU A 45 -17.28 -4.46 2.95
N THR A 46 -18.26 -4.63 3.84
CA THR A 46 -18.65 -3.58 4.79
C THR A 46 -17.64 -3.48 5.94
N GLU A 47 -17.70 -2.40 6.72
CA GLU A 47 -16.91 -2.27 7.96
C GLU A 47 -17.18 -3.45 8.90
N GLU A 48 -18.43 -3.86 9.12
CA GLU A 48 -18.73 -4.98 10.01
C GLU A 48 -18.16 -6.31 9.48
N GLN A 49 -18.25 -6.55 8.17
CA GLN A 49 -17.68 -7.75 7.55
C GLN A 49 -16.15 -7.78 7.66
N ALA A 50 -15.50 -6.63 7.47
CA ALA A 50 -14.05 -6.49 7.62
C ALA A 50 -13.62 -6.73 9.07
N LEU A 51 -14.34 -6.16 10.05
CA LEU A 51 -14.09 -6.35 11.47
C LEU A 51 -14.30 -7.81 11.91
N ALA A 52 -15.37 -8.46 11.45
CA ALA A 52 -15.59 -9.88 11.71
C ALA A 52 -14.50 -10.77 11.10
N LEU A 53 -13.91 -10.37 9.98
CA LEU A 53 -12.83 -11.09 9.31
C LEU A 53 -11.48 -10.97 10.06
N VAL A 54 -11.18 -9.82 10.66
CA VAL A 54 -9.96 -9.63 11.48
C VAL A 54 -10.12 -10.15 12.91
N PHE A 55 -11.35 -10.20 13.44
CA PHE A 55 -11.66 -10.61 14.82
C PHE A 55 -12.67 -11.77 14.89
N PRO A 56 -12.45 -12.91 14.21
CA PRO A 56 -13.45 -13.99 14.09
C PRO A 56 -13.82 -14.65 15.42
N GLU A 57 -12.92 -14.58 16.41
CA GLU A 57 -13.02 -15.27 17.69
C GLU A 57 -13.31 -14.32 18.86
N CYS A 58 -13.45 -13.02 18.60
CA CYS A 58 -13.68 -12.00 19.62
C CYS A 58 -15.17 -11.89 19.96
N ASP A 59 -15.47 -11.66 21.24
CA ASP A 59 -16.82 -11.43 21.75
C ASP A 59 -17.13 -9.93 21.96
N GLU A 60 -16.09 -9.08 21.89
CA GLU A 60 -16.20 -7.63 22.01
C GLU A 60 -15.21 -6.96 21.03
N ILE A 61 -15.67 -5.88 20.39
CA ILE A 61 -14.84 -4.99 19.57
C ILE A 61 -15.06 -3.57 20.08
N VAL A 62 -13.97 -2.92 20.49
CA VAL A 62 -13.97 -1.53 20.96
C VAL A 62 -13.23 -0.66 19.94
N ALA A 63 -13.66 0.59 19.75
CA ALA A 63 -12.92 1.56 18.95
C ALA A 63 -12.29 2.62 19.87
N ASP A 64 -11.05 2.98 19.59
CA ASP A 64 -10.31 4.05 20.23
C ASP A 64 -9.72 5.00 19.17
N GLU A 65 -9.52 6.26 19.52
CA GLU A 65 -8.93 7.26 18.64
C GLU A 65 -7.49 7.51 19.09
N PHE A 66 -6.54 6.98 18.32
CA PHE A 66 -5.13 7.20 18.56
C PHE A 66 -4.67 8.47 17.84
N VAL A 67 -4.50 9.56 18.57
CA VAL A 67 -3.96 10.82 18.05
C VAL A 67 -2.48 10.92 18.38
N MET A 68 -1.65 11.17 17.38
CA MET A 68 -0.21 11.30 17.54
C MET A 68 0.18 12.73 17.91
N THR A 69 1.11 12.86 18.85
CA THR A 69 1.86 14.12 19.04
C THR A 69 2.75 14.41 17.83
N PRO A 70 3.16 15.68 17.61
CA PRO A 70 4.10 16.02 16.54
C PRO A 70 5.41 15.22 16.60
N GLU A 71 5.90 14.92 17.80
CA GLU A 71 7.11 14.13 18.04
C GLU A 71 6.93 12.66 17.66
N GLU A 72 5.79 12.05 18.01
CA GLU A 72 5.44 10.68 17.63
C GLU A 72 5.28 10.57 16.12
N LYS A 73 4.54 11.49 15.50
CA LYS A 73 4.37 11.54 14.04
C LYS A 73 5.72 11.64 13.33
N SER A 74 6.58 12.56 13.76
CA SER A 74 7.94 12.72 13.20
C SER A 74 8.80 11.47 13.36
N SER A 75 8.69 10.77 14.48
CA SER A 75 9.44 9.53 14.74
C SER A 75 8.94 8.37 13.87
N LEU A 76 7.61 8.25 13.72
CA LEU A 76 6.98 7.24 12.88
C LEU A 76 7.28 7.48 11.39
N GLU A 77 7.23 8.72 10.91
CA GLU A 77 7.62 9.08 9.55
C GLU A 77 9.06 8.68 9.21
N LYS A 78 9.99 8.87 10.16
CA LYS A 78 11.39 8.44 10.01
C LYS A 78 11.50 6.92 9.93
N LEU A 79 10.80 6.20 10.81
CA LEU A 79 10.78 4.74 10.82
C LEU A 79 10.25 4.18 9.49
N LEU A 80 9.14 4.73 9.00
CA LEU A 80 8.49 4.30 7.77
C LEU A 80 9.19 4.81 6.50
N SER A 81 10.14 5.73 6.63
CA SER A 81 10.75 6.47 5.51
C SER A 81 9.71 7.11 4.58
N ARG A 82 8.56 7.54 5.14
CA ARG A 82 7.49 8.25 4.41
C ARG A 82 6.88 9.35 5.25
N ARG A 83 6.23 10.32 4.59
CA ARG A 83 5.36 11.29 5.26
C ARG A 83 3.98 10.69 5.55
N LEU A 84 3.42 11.07 6.69
CA LEU A 84 2.06 10.73 7.09
C LEU A 84 1.18 11.97 6.92
N TYR A 85 0.06 11.78 6.23
CA TYR A 85 -0.93 12.85 6.07
C TYR A 85 -1.89 12.87 7.26
N GLU A 86 -2.07 11.72 7.89
CA GLU A 86 -2.91 11.47 9.04
C GLU A 86 -2.25 11.97 10.32
N ASP A 87 -3.05 12.60 11.20
CA ASP A 87 -2.61 13.00 12.55
C ASP A 87 -2.94 11.94 13.61
N GLY A 88 -3.68 10.90 13.22
CA GLY A 88 -4.12 9.83 14.09
C GLY A 88 -4.89 8.75 13.34
N PHE A 89 -5.26 7.70 14.05
CA PHE A 89 -6.02 6.58 13.52
C PHE A 89 -7.12 6.16 14.49
N ARG A 90 -8.29 5.83 13.92
CA ARG A 90 -9.29 5.03 14.63
C ARG A 90 -8.81 3.58 14.68
N VAL A 91 -8.55 3.09 15.89
CA VAL A 91 -8.04 1.74 16.15
C VAL A 91 -9.17 0.89 16.73
N TYR A 92 -9.42 -0.26 16.12
CA TYR A 92 -10.32 -1.27 16.66
C TYR A 92 -9.53 -2.27 17.50
N ILE A 93 -10.08 -2.64 18.65
CA ILE A 93 -9.47 -3.55 19.61
C ILE A 93 -10.41 -4.74 19.77
N GLY A 94 -9.99 -5.91 19.30
CA GLY A 94 -10.74 -7.16 19.47
C GLY A 94 -10.40 -7.80 20.81
N LYS A 95 -11.43 -8.17 21.57
CA LYS A 95 -11.29 -8.84 22.88
C LYS A 95 -12.07 -10.15 22.91
N LYS A 96 -11.54 -11.10 23.68
CA LYS A 96 -12.20 -12.37 23.99
C LYS A 96 -12.14 -12.58 25.49
N LYS A 97 -13.29 -12.67 26.16
CA LYS A 97 -13.37 -12.82 27.62
C LYS A 97 -12.54 -11.78 28.40
N GLY A 98 -12.45 -10.56 27.87
CA GLY A 98 -11.68 -9.46 28.45
C GLY A 98 -10.20 -9.38 28.01
N ASP A 99 -9.64 -10.43 27.40
CA ASP A 99 -8.26 -10.42 26.92
C ASP A 99 -8.16 -9.86 25.50
N ILE A 100 -7.21 -8.94 25.27
CA ILE A 100 -6.95 -8.37 23.94
C ILE A 100 -6.41 -9.45 23.02
N GLN A 101 -7.12 -9.69 21.92
CA GLN A 101 -6.75 -10.66 20.88
C GLN A 101 -6.05 -10.00 19.69
N GLY A 102 -6.14 -8.68 19.54
CA GLY A 102 -5.47 -7.96 18.48
C GLY A 102 -6.03 -6.57 18.26
N TYR A 103 -5.46 -5.91 17.26
CA TYR A 103 -5.78 -4.55 16.86
C TYR A 103 -6.07 -4.50 15.36
N ALA A 104 -6.87 -3.55 14.91
CA ALA A 104 -7.08 -3.31 13.50
C ALA A 104 -7.25 -1.83 13.19
N ILE A 105 -6.85 -1.42 11.99
CA ILE A 105 -7.08 -0.08 11.45
C ILE A 105 -7.74 -0.23 10.09
N ILE A 106 -8.80 0.55 9.87
CA ILE A 106 -9.38 0.77 8.55
C ILE A 106 -8.89 2.14 8.08
N THR A 107 -8.23 2.19 6.93
CA THR A 107 -7.69 3.44 6.38
C THR A 107 -7.77 3.44 4.86
N GLU A 108 -7.38 4.57 4.26
CA GLU A 108 -7.30 4.75 2.82
C GLU A 108 -5.87 5.01 2.37
N GLU A 109 -5.56 4.56 1.16
CA GLU A 109 -4.32 4.92 0.46
C GLU A 109 -4.65 5.27 -0.98
N ILE A 110 -3.87 6.18 -1.57
CA ILE A 110 -4.06 6.59 -2.97
C ILE A 110 -3.58 5.46 -3.87
N GLY A 111 -4.46 5.00 -4.76
CA GLY A 111 -4.15 4.08 -5.85
C GLY A 111 -3.35 4.76 -6.97
N LYS A 112 -3.71 4.51 -8.23
CA LYS A 112 -3.10 5.23 -9.34
C LYS A 112 -3.69 6.63 -9.46
N PHE A 113 -4.99 6.75 -9.26
CA PHE A 113 -5.77 7.98 -9.40
C PHE A 113 -6.69 8.24 -8.21
N HIS A 114 -7.26 7.19 -7.58
CA HIS A 114 -8.27 7.32 -6.52
C HIS A 114 -7.89 6.55 -5.26
N PRO A 115 -8.35 6.98 -4.07
CA PRO A 115 -8.15 6.23 -2.85
C PRO A 115 -8.86 4.87 -2.90
N PHE A 116 -8.30 3.88 -2.22
CA PHE A 116 -8.96 2.63 -1.88
C PHE A 116 -8.97 2.43 -0.37
N THR A 117 -10.00 1.77 0.15
CA THR A 117 -10.18 1.52 1.58
C THR A 117 -9.82 0.08 1.91
N PHE A 118 -9.05 -0.13 2.96
CA PHE A 118 -8.61 -1.46 3.40
C PHE A 118 -8.50 -1.52 4.92
N ILE A 119 -8.52 -2.75 5.44
CA ILE A 119 -8.28 -3.07 6.85
C ILE A 119 -6.98 -3.84 6.98
N VAL A 120 -6.24 -3.54 8.04
CA VAL A 120 -5.12 -4.36 8.51
C VAL A 120 -5.41 -4.77 9.94
N GLY A 121 -5.46 -6.08 10.19
CA GLY A 121 -5.52 -6.67 11.52
C GLY A 121 -4.13 -7.17 11.93
N VAL A 122 -3.77 -6.94 13.19
CA VAL A 122 -2.52 -7.41 13.80
C VAL A 122 -2.79 -8.13 15.11
N ASN A 123 -2.00 -9.16 15.37
CA ASN A 123 -1.96 -9.83 16.68
C ASN A 123 -1.31 -8.90 17.73
N PRO A 124 -1.43 -9.22 19.04
CA PRO A 124 -0.79 -8.45 20.10
C PRO A 124 0.74 -8.43 20.00
N ASP A 125 1.35 -9.38 19.28
CA ASP A 125 2.78 -9.42 18.98
C ASP A 125 3.19 -8.53 17.79
N GLY A 126 2.25 -7.77 17.21
CA GLY A 126 2.49 -6.84 16.11
C GLY A 126 2.54 -7.48 14.72
N LYS A 127 2.37 -8.81 14.61
CA LYS A 127 2.33 -9.48 13.30
C LYS A 127 0.97 -9.34 12.65
N ILE A 128 0.98 -9.14 11.34
CA ILE A 128 -0.25 -9.08 10.54
C ILE A 128 -0.99 -10.42 10.62
N SER A 129 -2.21 -10.35 11.17
CA SER A 129 -3.11 -11.50 11.34
C SER A 129 -4.13 -11.59 10.21
N ASN A 130 -4.48 -10.47 9.58
CA ASN A 130 -5.33 -10.45 8.39
C ASN A 130 -5.24 -9.10 7.64
N VAL A 131 -5.55 -9.12 6.34
CA VAL A 131 -5.66 -7.91 5.51
C VAL A 131 -6.82 -8.10 4.55
N ALA A 132 -7.65 -7.07 4.37
CA ALA A 132 -8.70 -7.10 3.36
C ALA A 132 -8.92 -5.72 2.74
N VAL A 133 -9.33 -5.70 1.47
CA VAL A 133 -9.76 -4.48 0.78
C VAL A 133 -11.27 -4.38 0.94
N LEU A 134 -11.76 -3.20 1.33
CA LEU A 134 -13.19 -2.92 1.53
C LEU A 134 -13.79 -2.30 0.28
N VAL A 135 -13.16 -1.24 -0.25
CA VAL A 135 -13.66 -0.46 -1.39
C VAL A 135 -12.50 -0.12 -2.32
N TYR A 136 -12.67 -0.36 -3.62
CA TYR A 136 -11.73 0.02 -4.67
C TYR A 136 -12.44 0.92 -5.69
N ARG A 137 -11.78 2.00 -6.15
CA ARG A 137 -12.43 3.10 -6.89
C ARG A 137 -11.84 3.34 -8.28
N GLU A 138 -11.29 2.31 -8.90
CA GLU A 138 -10.71 2.37 -10.25
C GLU A 138 -11.14 1.16 -11.08
N SER A 139 -11.23 1.35 -12.39
CA SER A 139 -11.62 0.33 -13.38
C SER A 139 -10.64 -0.85 -13.44
N ARG A 140 -9.37 -0.61 -13.08
CA ARG A 140 -8.27 -1.59 -13.14
C ARG A 140 -7.50 -1.56 -11.84
N GLY A 141 -7.00 -2.72 -11.42
CA GLY A 141 -6.18 -2.85 -10.21
C GLY A 141 -6.89 -3.43 -8.99
N GLY A 142 -8.21 -3.69 -9.07
CA GLY A 142 -8.99 -4.36 -8.02
C GLY A 142 -8.48 -5.77 -7.65
N GLU A 143 -7.54 -6.31 -8.42
CA GLU A 143 -6.84 -7.57 -8.15
C GLU A 143 -6.07 -7.59 -6.83
N ILE A 144 -5.78 -6.43 -6.25
CA ILE A 144 -5.23 -6.33 -4.89
C ILE A 144 -6.18 -6.90 -3.82
N ALA A 145 -7.49 -6.97 -4.09
CA ALA A 145 -8.47 -7.57 -3.19
C ALA A 145 -8.44 -9.11 -3.21
N LYS A 146 -7.73 -9.73 -4.17
CA LYS A 146 -7.65 -11.20 -4.26
C LYS A 146 -6.90 -11.77 -3.05
N LYS A 147 -7.49 -12.80 -2.42
CA LYS A 147 -6.89 -13.55 -1.31
C LYS A 147 -5.44 -13.97 -1.57
N ARG A 148 -5.12 -14.43 -2.79
CA ARG A 148 -3.75 -14.80 -3.19
C ARG A 148 -2.76 -13.63 -3.07
N PHE A 149 -3.16 -12.44 -3.48
CA PHE A 149 -2.33 -11.24 -3.38
C PHE A 149 -2.15 -10.84 -1.91
N LEU A 150 -3.25 -10.80 -1.15
CA LEU A 150 -3.23 -10.38 0.26
C LEU A 150 -2.47 -11.36 1.17
N TYR A 151 -2.43 -12.65 0.83
CA TYR A 151 -1.73 -13.66 1.61
C TYR A 151 -0.23 -13.36 1.80
N GLN A 152 0.39 -12.59 0.89
CA GLN A 152 1.80 -12.22 1.00
C GLN A 152 2.11 -11.37 2.24
N PHE A 153 1.12 -10.72 2.86
CA PHE A 153 1.30 -9.86 4.03
C PHE A 153 1.20 -10.61 5.36
N MET A 154 0.63 -11.82 5.34
CA MET A 154 0.36 -12.60 6.55
C MET A 154 1.64 -12.88 7.34
N GLY A 155 1.61 -12.61 8.64
CA GLY A 155 2.72 -12.83 9.56
C GLY A 155 3.88 -11.84 9.44
N LYS A 156 3.82 -10.86 8.53
CA LYS A 156 4.83 -9.80 8.44
C LYS A 156 4.68 -8.82 9.61
N SER A 157 5.79 -8.18 9.94
CA SER A 157 5.93 -7.13 10.95
C SER A 157 6.80 -6.02 10.36
N LEU A 158 6.60 -4.79 10.84
CA LEU A 158 7.48 -3.64 10.54
C LEU A 158 8.68 -3.56 11.50
N ILE A 159 8.65 -4.33 12.58
CA ILE A 159 9.70 -4.51 13.59
C ILE A 159 10.43 -5.83 13.32
#